data_AF-A0A1H6FDV1-F1
#
_entry.id   AF-A0A1H6FDV1-F1
#
_cell.length_a   1.000
_cell.length_b   1.000
_cell.length_c   1.000
_cell.angle_alpha   90.00
_cell.angle_beta   90.00
_cell.angle_gamma   90.00
#
_symmetry.space_group_name_H-M   'P 1'
#
loop_
_entity.id
_entity.type
_entity.pdbx_description
1 polymer ?
#
loop_
_entity_poly.entity_id
_entity_poly.type
_entity_poly.pdbx_seq_one_letter_code
_entity_poly.pdbx_strand_id
1 'polypeptide(L)'
;MKISEELRKRIKQLEAEQNTQAQDLAELDSLKDFASIEELEKELSHIDQDMPQATPELQLQDINLEQELLPEVELNDKLVETPELHDIDLSEEMLGQGKPKAKQTTGNYAVCLLFNVKMPSEWSEEAGGGWRGKGQGTQYPSQEAANKALKQLKKKWPDYPIKIMKN
;
A
#
# COMPACT_ATOMS: atom_id res chain seq x y z
N MET A 1 -20.10 -46.65 -22.80
CA MET A 1 -19.79 -46.62 -21.36
C MET A 1 -18.95 -45.40 -20.92
N LYS A 2 -18.10 -44.81 -21.78
CA LYS A 2 -17.24 -43.65 -21.44
C LYS A 2 -17.95 -42.42 -20.86
N ILE A 3 -19.15 -42.10 -21.37
CA ILE A 3 -19.95 -40.96 -20.89
C ILE A 3 -20.32 -41.10 -19.41
N SER A 4 -20.55 -42.33 -18.91
CA SER A 4 -20.89 -42.54 -17.51
C SER A 4 -19.70 -42.34 -16.56
N GLU A 5 -18.48 -42.57 -17.03
CA GLU A 5 -17.26 -42.38 -16.25
C GLU A 5 -16.91 -40.89 -16.16
N GLU A 6 -17.08 -40.15 -17.26
CA GLU A 6 -16.88 -38.70 -17.30
C GLU A 6 -17.87 -37.97 -16.39
N LEU A 7 -19.15 -38.37 -16.40
CA LEU A 7 -20.16 -37.84 -15.48
C LEU A 7 -19.81 -38.12 -14.02
N ARG A 8 -19.37 -39.34 -13.69
CA ARG A 8 -18.93 -39.69 -12.32
C ARG A 8 -17.74 -38.84 -11.88
N LYS A 9 -16.78 -38.61 -12.77
CA LYS A 9 -15.63 -37.75 -12.50
C LYS A 9 -16.07 -36.31 -12.25
N ARG A 10 -17.01 -35.79 -13.04
CA ARG A 10 -17.52 -34.42 -12.88
C ARG A 10 -18.31 -34.26 -11.58
N ILE A 11 -19.15 -35.23 -11.23
CA ILE A 11 -19.88 -35.23 -9.95
C ILE A 11 -18.90 -35.20 -8.78
N LYS A 12 -17.87 -36.06 -8.79
CA LYS A 12 -16.86 -36.08 -7.73
C LYS A 12 -16.10 -34.76 -7.58
N GLN A 13 -15.83 -34.08 -8.70
CA GLN A 13 -15.22 -32.73 -8.66
C GLN A 13 -16.15 -31.71 -8.03
N LEU A 14 -17.44 -31.73 -8.40
CA LEU A 14 -18.44 -30.82 -7.85
C LEU A 14 -18.66 -31.05 -6.36
N GLU A 15 -18.67 -32.30 -5.90
CA GLU A 15 -18.77 -32.64 -4.46
C GLU A 15 -17.57 -32.10 -3.67
N ALA A 16 -16.36 -32.23 -4.21
CA ALA A 16 -15.16 -31.69 -3.58
C ALA A 16 -15.20 -30.15 -3.52
N GLU A 17 -15.61 -29.50 -4.61
CA GLU A 17 -15.74 -28.05 -4.67
C GLU A 17 -16.81 -27.51 -3.70
N GLN A 18 -17.97 -28.18 -3.61
CA GLN A 18 -19.00 -27.82 -2.64
C GLN A 18 -18.51 -27.95 -1.20
N ASN A 19 -17.74 -28.99 -0.89
CA ASN A 19 -17.19 -29.18 0.45
C ASN A 19 -16.19 -28.09 0.82
N THR A 20 -15.32 -27.69 -0.12
CA THR A 20 -14.40 -26.55 0.09
C THR A 20 -15.17 -25.26 0.32
N GLN A 21 -16.17 -24.95 -0.53
CA GLN A 21 -16.97 -23.74 -0.38
C GLN A 21 -17.73 -23.70 0.96
N ALA A 22 -18.24 -24.85 1.43
CA ALA A 22 -18.91 -24.94 2.72
C ALA A 22 -17.94 -24.65 3.88
N GLN A 23 -16.69 -25.11 3.79
CA GLN A 23 -15.66 -24.81 4.77
C GLN A 23 -15.30 -23.32 4.77
N ASP A 24 -15.07 -22.72 3.59
CA ASP A 24 -14.75 -21.30 3.46
C ASP A 24 -15.87 -20.42 4.04
N LEU A 25 -17.13 -20.79 3.81
CA LEU A 25 -18.28 -20.09 4.39
C LEU A 25 -18.35 -20.20 5.91
N ALA A 26 -17.99 -21.35 6.49
CA ALA A 26 -17.93 -21.52 7.94
C ALA A 26 -16.81 -20.67 8.56
N GLU A 27 -15.66 -20.57 7.90
CA GLU A 27 -14.57 -19.68 8.31
C GLU A 27 -15.00 -18.20 8.23
N LEU A 28 -15.69 -17.80 7.17
CA LEU A 28 -16.25 -16.44 7.07
C LEU A 28 -17.30 -16.14 8.14
N ASP A 29 -18.11 -17.11 8.52
CA ASP A 29 -19.10 -16.92 9.58
C ASP A 29 -18.44 -16.76 10.96
N SER A 30 -17.32 -17.45 11.21
CA SER A 30 -16.50 -17.23 12.41
C SER A 30 -15.86 -15.83 12.46
N LEU A 31 -15.66 -15.18 11.31
CA LEU A 31 -15.18 -13.80 11.24
C LEU A 31 -16.30 -12.76 11.45
N LYS A 32 -17.57 -13.19 11.44
CA LYS A 32 -18.74 -12.34 11.73
C LYS A 32 -19.03 -12.22 13.23
N ASP A 33 -18.06 -12.45 14.10
CA ASP A 33 -18.14 -12.03 15.51
C ASP A 33 -18.05 -10.49 15.60
N PHE A 34 -19.03 -9.82 14.99
CA PHE A 34 -19.31 -8.38 15.03
C PHE A 34 -19.68 -7.90 16.44
N ALA A 35 -19.90 -8.82 17.38
CA ALA A 35 -20.08 -8.51 18.80
C ALA A 35 -18.93 -7.65 19.34
N SER A 36 -17.69 -7.90 18.88
CA SER A 36 -16.53 -7.09 19.27
C SER A 36 -16.53 -5.69 18.64
N ILE A 37 -17.14 -5.50 17.46
CA ILE A 37 -17.24 -4.19 16.80
C ILE A 37 -18.31 -3.33 17.48
N GLU A 38 -19.47 -3.89 17.81
CA GLU A 38 -20.54 -3.17 18.53
C GLU A 38 -20.07 -2.73 19.93
N GLU A 39 -19.30 -3.59 20.62
CA GLU A 39 -18.69 -3.24 21.91
C GLU A 39 -17.66 -2.09 21.78
N LEU A 40 -16.81 -2.12 20.75
CA LEU A 40 -15.83 -1.05 20.48
C LEU A 40 -16.50 0.28 20.09
N GLU A 41 -17.56 0.25 19.29
CA GLU A 41 -18.36 1.44 18.95
C GLU A 41 -19.00 2.05 20.20
N LYS A 42 -19.54 1.21 21.08
CA LYS A 42 -20.06 1.65 22.38
C LYS A 42 -18.97 2.27 23.24
N GLU A 43 -17.79 1.67 23.32
CA GLU A 43 -16.68 2.20 24.12
C GLU A 43 -16.17 3.55 23.58
N LEU A 44 -16.05 3.70 22.26
CA LEU A 44 -15.66 4.97 21.62
C LEU A 44 -16.68 6.10 21.87
N SER A 45 -17.99 5.80 21.93
CA SER A 45 -19.02 6.82 22.16
C SER A 45 -18.90 7.53 23.53
N HIS A 46 -18.17 6.95 24.49
CA HIS A 46 -17.98 7.55 25.83
C HIS A 46 -16.77 8.49 25.91
N ILE A 47 -15.86 8.48 24.93
CA ILE A 47 -14.60 9.24 25.00
C ILE A 47 -14.80 10.74 24.71
N ASP A 48 -15.80 11.11 23.89
CA ASP A 48 -16.08 12.53 23.57
C ASP A 48 -16.73 13.30 24.73
N GLN A 49 -17.15 12.61 25.81
CA GLN A 49 -17.88 13.24 26.92
C GLN A 49 -17.00 13.89 27.99
N ASP A 50 -15.70 13.53 28.08
CA ASP A 50 -14.81 13.95 29.18
C ASP A 50 -13.65 14.88 28.75
N MET A 51 -13.68 15.44 27.54
CA MET A 51 -12.71 16.46 27.15
C MET A 51 -13.12 17.84 27.72
N PRO A 52 -12.37 18.42 28.67
CA PRO A 52 -12.62 19.80 29.09
C PRO A 52 -12.39 20.73 27.87
N GLN A 53 -13.44 21.48 27.50
CA GLN A 53 -13.33 22.52 26.48
C GLN A 53 -12.35 23.60 26.94
N ALA A 54 -11.13 23.55 26.40
CA ALA A 54 -10.21 24.68 26.46
C ALA A 54 -10.51 25.61 25.29
N THR A 55 -11.14 26.74 25.58
CA THR A 55 -11.04 27.97 24.81
C THR A 55 -10.65 29.10 25.78
N PRO A 56 -10.00 30.21 25.35
CA PRO A 56 -9.65 30.60 23.98
C PRO A 56 -8.20 31.13 23.81
N GLU A 57 -7.88 31.49 22.56
CA GLU A 57 -7.00 32.63 22.20
C GLU A 57 -5.48 32.40 22.12
N LEU A 58 -5.03 31.85 20.99
CA LEU A 58 -3.68 32.12 20.50
C LEU A 58 -3.75 33.24 19.46
N GLN A 59 -3.25 34.41 19.86
CA GLN A 59 -2.94 35.54 18.98
C GLN A 59 -1.95 35.06 17.89
N LEU A 60 -2.43 34.97 16.66
CA LEU A 60 -1.57 34.85 15.49
C LEU A 60 -0.84 36.18 15.29
N GLN A 61 0.38 36.26 15.81
CA GLN A 61 1.33 37.29 15.40
C GLN A 61 1.90 36.90 14.03
N ASP A 62 1.89 37.90 13.15
CA ASP A 62 2.36 37.86 11.77
C ASP A 62 3.73 37.19 11.62
N ILE A 63 3.74 35.98 11.08
CA ILE A 63 4.96 35.36 10.60
C ILE A 63 5.15 35.85 9.16
N ASN A 64 5.94 36.91 9.03
CA ASN A 64 6.45 37.42 7.77
C ASN A 64 7.31 36.32 7.11
N LEU A 65 6.70 35.51 6.25
CA LEU A 65 7.39 34.50 5.45
C LEU A 65 7.76 35.16 4.12
N GLU A 66 8.92 35.81 4.10
CA GLU A 66 9.52 36.31 2.87
C GLU A 66 9.64 35.15 1.87
N GLN A 67 8.89 35.26 0.76
CA GLN A 67 9.00 34.38 -0.39
C GLN A 67 10.35 34.62 -1.05
N GLU A 68 11.33 33.78 -0.71
CA GLU A 68 12.54 33.62 -1.52
C GLU A 68 12.13 32.99 -2.85
N LEU A 69 12.08 33.82 -3.89
CA LEU A 69 11.89 33.44 -5.29
C LEU A 69 13.00 32.46 -5.70
N LEU A 70 12.63 31.21 -5.96
CA LEU A 70 13.53 30.26 -6.63
C LEU A 70 13.74 30.70 -8.09
N PRO A 71 14.98 30.65 -8.62
CA PRO A 71 15.26 30.98 -10.01
C PRO A 71 14.66 29.95 -10.96
N GLU A 72 14.04 30.42 -12.04
CA GLU A 72 13.57 29.61 -13.15
C GLU A 72 14.76 28.88 -13.80
N VAL A 73 14.75 27.55 -13.72
CA VAL A 73 15.73 26.73 -14.44
C VAL A 73 15.13 26.39 -15.80
N GLU A 74 15.71 26.97 -16.85
CA GLU A 74 15.41 26.65 -18.25
C GLU A 74 15.66 25.16 -18.51
N LEU A 75 14.59 24.44 -18.89
CA LEU A 75 14.65 23.06 -19.35
C LEU A 75 15.30 23.02 -20.74
N ASN A 76 16.57 22.61 -20.79
CA ASN A 76 17.21 22.23 -22.04
C ASN A 76 16.70 20.85 -22.49
N ASP A 77 15.89 20.84 -23.55
CA ASP A 77 15.53 19.64 -24.29
C ASP A 77 16.77 19.04 -24.98
N LYS A 78 17.35 18.01 -24.36
CA LYS A 78 18.18 17.05 -25.07
C LYS A 78 17.51 15.68 -25.01
N LEU A 79 16.89 15.33 -26.15
CA LEU A 79 16.54 13.96 -26.51
C LEU A 79 17.72 13.04 -26.20
N VAL A 80 17.50 12.08 -25.31
CA VAL A 80 18.37 10.91 -25.15
C VAL A 80 17.57 9.71 -25.62
N GLU A 81 18.18 9.03 -26.58
CA GLU A 81 17.69 7.89 -27.35
C GLU A 81 17.26 6.73 -26.45
N THR A 82 16.09 6.19 -26.75
CA THR A 82 15.56 4.92 -26.24
C THR A 82 16.41 3.75 -26.74
N PRO A 83 16.93 2.87 -25.88
CA PRO A 83 17.51 1.61 -26.33
C PRO A 83 16.40 0.60 -26.66
N GLU A 84 16.56 -0.03 -27.83
CA GLU A 84 15.69 -1.04 -28.43
C GLU A 84 15.45 -2.25 -27.52
N LEU A 85 14.19 -2.66 -27.43
CA LEU A 85 13.72 -3.89 -26.81
C LEU A 85 14.30 -5.10 -27.55
N HIS A 86 15.11 -5.90 -26.87
CA HIS A 86 15.42 -7.27 -27.30
C HIS A 86 14.24 -8.19 -26.95
N ASP A 87 13.80 -8.95 -27.94
CA ASP A 87 12.80 -10.01 -27.81
C ASP A 87 13.24 -11.04 -26.77
N ILE A 88 12.46 -11.18 -25.69
CA ILE A 88 12.65 -12.23 -24.69
C ILE A 88 11.73 -13.39 -25.05
N ASP A 89 12.38 -14.49 -25.42
CA ASP A 89 11.85 -15.81 -25.69
C ASP A 89 11.03 -16.35 -24.50
N LEU A 90 9.76 -16.70 -24.76
CA LEU A 90 8.82 -17.28 -23.81
C LEU A 90 8.79 -18.81 -24.01
N SER A 91 9.73 -19.51 -23.37
CA SER A 91 9.63 -20.95 -23.13
C SER A 91 9.40 -21.24 -21.64
N GLU A 92 8.11 -21.48 -21.36
CA GLU A 92 7.57 -22.55 -20.53
C GLU A 92 8.58 -23.42 -19.74
N GLU A 93 8.61 -23.31 -18.40
CA GLU A 93 8.78 -24.46 -17.48
C GLU A 93 8.38 -24.12 -16.02
N MET A 94 7.39 -24.89 -15.54
CA MET A 94 7.29 -25.56 -14.22
C MET A 94 7.30 -24.78 -12.89
N LEU A 95 6.15 -24.85 -12.21
CA LEU A 95 5.92 -25.21 -10.80
C LEU A 95 7.17 -25.27 -9.88
N GLY A 96 7.27 -24.31 -8.96
CA GLY A 96 8.22 -24.38 -7.84
C GLY A 96 8.07 -23.20 -6.89
N GLN A 97 7.93 -23.50 -5.61
CA GLN A 97 7.77 -22.57 -4.50
C GLN A 97 8.91 -21.55 -4.42
N GLY A 98 8.56 -20.29 -4.17
CA GLY A 98 9.49 -19.23 -3.82
C GLY A 98 9.11 -17.94 -4.51
N LYS A 99 8.37 -17.06 -3.82
CA LYS A 99 8.27 -15.65 -4.24
C LYS A 99 9.71 -15.15 -4.45
N PRO A 100 10.10 -14.65 -5.63
CA PRO A 100 11.40 -14.03 -5.77
C PRO A 100 11.43 -12.86 -4.79
N LYS A 101 12.29 -12.98 -3.77
CA LYS A 101 12.69 -11.81 -2.97
C LYS A 101 13.38 -10.89 -3.95
N ALA A 102 12.65 -9.90 -4.45
CA ALA A 102 13.20 -8.84 -5.24
C ALA A 102 14.42 -8.28 -4.50
N LYS A 103 15.51 -8.07 -5.25
CA LYS A 103 16.75 -7.52 -4.71
C LYS A 103 16.39 -6.22 -4.02
N GLN A 104 16.49 -6.19 -2.69
CA GLN A 104 16.42 -4.95 -1.92
C GLN A 104 17.54 -4.05 -2.41
N THR A 105 17.22 -3.15 -3.32
CA THR A 105 18.08 -1.99 -3.60
C THR A 105 18.19 -1.25 -2.28
N THR A 106 19.41 -1.21 -1.74
CA THR A 106 19.76 -0.45 -0.54
C THR A 106 19.57 1.04 -0.84
N GLY A 107 18.33 1.49 -0.77
CA GLY A 107 17.95 2.86 -0.98
C GLY A 107 17.91 3.58 0.36
N ASN A 108 18.45 4.78 0.41
CA ASN A 108 18.47 5.57 1.64
C ASN A 108 17.13 6.30 1.88
N TYR A 109 16.19 6.27 0.93
CA TYR A 109 14.95 7.04 1.01
C TYR A 109 13.73 6.12 0.96
N ALA A 110 12.75 6.36 1.81
CA ALA A 110 11.46 5.67 1.82
C ALA A 110 10.33 6.70 1.85
N VAL A 111 9.21 6.39 1.17
CA VAL A 111 8.01 7.22 1.24
C VAL A 111 7.12 6.70 2.37
N CYS A 112 6.87 7.55 3.36
CA CYS A 112 6.21 7.18 4.61
C CYS A 112 4.89 7.93 4.80
N LEU A 113 3.90 7.20 5.32
CA LEU A 113 2.65 7.73 5.83
C LEU A 113 2.76 7.99 7.34
N LEU A 114 2.46 9.22 7.77
CA LEU A 114 2.76 9.73 9.10
C LEU A 114 1.55 9.84 10.05
N PHE A 115 0.54 9.00 9.93
CA PHE A 115 -0.55 8.97 10.93
C PHE A 115 -0.03 8.66 12.34
N ASN A 116 1.00 7.82 12.45
CA ASN A 116 1.71 7.56 13.69
C ASN A 116 3.20 7.85 13.52
N VAL A 117 3.66 8.96 14.08
CA VAL A 117 5.06 9.41 13.99
C VAL A 117 6.04 8.40 14.60
N LYS A 118 5.62 7.62 15.60
CA LYS A 118 6.47 6.60 16.23
C LYS A 118 6.63 5.35 15.36
N MET A 119 5.64 5.04 14.53
CA MET A 119 5.61 3.87 13.66
C MET A 119 5.09 4.26 12.27
N PRO A 120 5.92 4.97 11.46
CA PRO A 120 5.53 5.34 10.11
C PRO A 120 5.32 4.08 9.26
N SER A 121 4.30 4.12 8.41
CA SER A 121 4.06 3.06 7.43
C SER A 121 4.71 3.43 6.11
N GLU A 122 5.44 2.51 5.49
CA GLU A 122 6.18 2.77 4.25
C GLU A 122 5.39 2.29 3.03
N TRP A 123 5.47 3.02 1.92
CA TRP A 123 4.85 2.61 0.66
C TRP A 123 5.68 1.52 -0.02
N SER A 124 5.02 0.47 -0.51
CA SER A 124 5.64 -0.60 -1.32
C SER A 124 4.92 -0.75 -2.66
N GLU A 125 5.68 -0.73 -3.76
CA GLU A 125 5.18 -0.95 -5.12
C GLU A 125 5.07 -2.44 -5.49
N GLU A 126 5.83 -3.32 -4.83
CA GLU A 126 6.05 -4.71 -5.26
C GLU A 126 4.83 -5.63 -5.15
N ALA A 127 3.78 -5.24 -4.42
CA ALA A 127 2.58 -6.06 -4.19
C ALA A 127 1.29 -5.41 -4.71
N GLY A 128 1.37 -4.66 -5.82
CA GLY A 128 0.23 -3.93 -6.36
C GLY A 128 -0.03 -2.58 -5.67
N GLY A 129 0.96 -2.08 -4.92
CA GLY A 129 0.84 -0.84 -4.16
C GLY A 129 0.19 -1.06 -2.80
N GLY A 130 0.88 -0.65 -1.73
CA GLY A 130 0.28 -0.63 -0.40
C GLY A 130 1.21 -0.10 0.68
N TRP A 131 0.60 0.29 1.80
CA TRP A 131 1.32 0.66 3.01
C TRP A 131 1.77 -0.60 3.75
N ARG A 132 3.01 -0.59 4.25
CA ARG A 132 3.66 -1.69 4.97
C ARG A 132 4.34 -1.16 6.23
N GLY A 133 4.77 -2.06 7.11
CA GLY A 133 5.56 -1.69 8.28
C GLY A 133 6.90 -1.08 7.93
N LYS A 134 7.54 -0.46 8.91
CA LYS A 134 8.90 0.09 8.77
C LYS A 134 9.88 -0.97 8.25
N GLY A 135 10.70 -0.61 7.25
CA GLY A 135 11.67 -1.49 6.59
C GLY A 135 11.09 -2.45 5.56
N GLN A 136 9.78 -2.42 5.31
CA GLN A 136 9.11 -3.26 4.31
C GLN A 136 8.62 -2.45 3.09
N GLY A 137 8.84 -1.15 3.08
CA GLY A 137 8.55 -0.31 1.92
C GLY A 137 9.57 -0.45 0.80
N THR A 138 9.21 0.10 -0.35
CA THR A 138 10.15 0.29 -1.47
C THR A 138 11.18 1.34 -1.06
N GLN A 139 12.45 0.95 -1.09
CA GLN A 139 13.57 1.84 -0.87
C GLN A 139 14.02 2.46 -2.18
N TYR A 140 14.08 3.79 -2.22
CA TYR A 140 14.48 4.57 -3.38
C TYR A 140 15.97 4.93 -3.29
N PRO A 141 16.75 4.76 -4.37
CA PRO A 141 18.18 5.04 -4.37
C PRO A 141 18.49 6.55 -4.28
N SER A 142 17.58 7.40 -4.77
CA SER A 142 17.72 8.85 -4.77
C SER A 142 16.46 9.54 -4.23
N GLN A 143 16.63 10.74 -3.69
CA GLN A 143 15.52 11.58 -3.22
C GLN A 143 14.59 11.98 -4.38
N GLU A 144 15.14 12.14 -5.59
CA GLU A 144 14.35 12.44 -6.79
C GLU A 144 13.39 11.31 -7.17
N ALA A 145 13.85 10.05 -7.08
CA ALA A 145 13.00 8.88 -7.32
C ALA A 145 11.87 8.81 -6.28
N ALA A 146 12.20 9.02 -5.01
CA ALA A 146 11.20 9.09 -3.93
C ALA A 146 10.20 10.25 -4.13
N ASN A 147 10.66 11.41 -4.61
CA ASN A 147 9.81 12.56 -4.94
C ASN A 147 8.85 12.27 -6.09
N LYS A 148 9.30 11.53 -7.11
CA LYS A 148 8.42 11.09 -8.21
C LYS A 148 7.30 10.21 -7.70
N ALA A 149 7.62 9.22 -6.85
CA ALA A 149 6.62 8.38 -6.20
C ALA A 149 5.68 9.20 -5.30
N LEU A 150 6.22 10.10 -4.46
CA LEU A 150 5.42 10.98 -3.60
C LEU A 150 4.43 11.83 -4.40
N LYS A 151 4.84 12.41 -5.54
CA LYS A 151 3.94 13.18 -6.42
C LYS A 151 2.78 12.33 -6.93
N GLN A 152 3.04 11.08 -7.33
CA GLN A 152 1.99 10.16 -7.78
C GLN A 152 1.03 9.81 -6.65
N LEU A 153 1.56 9.54 -5.46
CA LEU A 153 0.75 9.24 -4.27
C LEU A 153 -0.10 10.44 -3.85
N LYS A 154 0.46 11.66 -3.86
CA LYS A 154 -0.28 12.90 -3.56
C LYS A 154 -1.39 13.20 -4.57
N LYS A 155 -1.24 12.80 -5.83
CA LYS A 155 -2.34 12.91 -6.81
C LYS A 155 -3.52 12.00 -6.46
N LYS A 156 -3.25 10.81 -5.92
CA LYS A 156 -4.29 9.86 -5.48
C LYS A 156 -4.86 10.20 -4.11
N TRP A 157 -4.02 10.71 -3.21
CA TRP A 157 -4.33 10.99 -1.81
C TRP A 157 -3.76 12.36 -1.39
N PRO A 158 -4.40 13.47 -1.80
CA PRO A 158 -3.89 14.81 -1.56
C PRO A 158 -3.78 15.15 -0.07
N ASP A 159 -4.77 14.74 0.73
CA ASP A 159 -4.89 15.10 2.15
C ASP A 159 -4.07 14.19 3.08
N TYR A 160 -3.49 13.10 2.57
CA TYR A 160 -2.76 12.16 3.41
C TYR A 160 -1.39 12.74 3.83
N PRO A 161 -0.98 12.58 5.10
CA PRO A 161 0.29 13.08 5.61
C PRO A 161 1.46 12.18 5.16
N ILE A 162 1.80 12.26 3.87
CA ILE A 162 2.87 11.47 3.25
C ILE A 162 4.13 12.33 3.16
N LYS A 163 5.27 11.81 3.63
CA LYS A 163 6.60 12.46 3.51
C LYS A 163 7.66 11.45 3.12
N ILE A 164 8.77 11.94 2.56
CA ILE A 164 9.95 11.13 2.33
C ILE A 164 10.81 11.16 3.59
N MET A 165 11.24 9.99 4.05
CA MET A 165 12.17 9.83 5.15
C MET A 165 13.47 9.22 4.63
N LYS A 166 14.58 9.59 5.28
CA LYS A 166 15.86 8.94 5.08
C LYS A 166 16.01 7.82 6.11
N ASN A 167 16.29 6.61 5.64
CA ASN A 167 16.56 5.44 6.48
C ASN A 167 18.00 5.45 7.02
#